data_AF-A0A920UXG9-F1
#
_entry.id   AF-A0A920UXG9-F1
#
_cell.length_a   1.000
_cell.length_b   1.000
_cell.length_c   1.000
_cell.angle_alpha   90.00
_cell.angle_beta   90.00
_cell.angle_gamma   90.00
#
_symmetry.space_group_name_H-M   'P 1'
#
loop_
_entity.id
_entity.type
_entity.pdbx_description
1 polymer ?
#
loop_
_entity_poly.entity_id
_entity_poly.type
_entity_poly.pdbx_seq_one_letter_code
_entity_poly.pdbx_strand_id
1 'polypeptide(L)' 'MFELPSLDNVKKVTVDQSVIEEGARPLYVYAEIPEAAQSS' A
#
# COMPACT_ATOMS: atom_id res chain seq x y z
N MET A 1 -11.08 -8.43 -3.05
CA MET A 1 -10.04 -7.75 -2.26
C MET A 1 -9.95 -8.40 -0.90
N PHE A 2 -9.15 -9.46 -0.77
CA PHE A 2 -9.04 -10.22 0.48
C PHE A 2 -7.94 -9.66 1.40
N GLU A 3 -6.90 -9.08 0.82
CA GLU A 3 -5.67 -8.74 1.55
C GLU A 3 -5.61 -7.29 2.03
N LEU A 4 -6.32 -6.37 1.37
CA LEU A 4 -6.26 -4.94 1.73
C LEU A 4 -6.67 -4.65 3.19
N PRO A 5 -7.73 -5.27 3.75
CA PRO A 5 -8.08 -5.08 5.17
C PRO A 5 -7.03 -5.57 6.17
N SER A 6 -6.09 -6.43 5.73
CA SER A 6 -4.98 -6.93 6.57
C SER A 6 -3.69 -6.11 6.44
N LEU A 7 -3.63 -5.10 5.56
CA LEU A 7 -2.45 -4.27 5.40
C LEU A 7 -2.54 -3.04 6.30
N ASP A 8 -1.58 -2.91 7.22
CA ASP A 8 -1.48 -1.73 8.07
C ASP A 8 -0.87 -0.54 7.33
N ASN A 9 -1.34 0.67 7.66
CA ASN A 9 -0.76 1.94 7.21
C ASN A 9 -0.72 2.16 5.68
N VAL A 10 -1.53 1.45 4.90
CA VAL A 10 -1.70 1.76 3.48
C VAL A 10 -2.48 3.05 3.33
N LYS A 11 -1.84 4.05 2.71
CA LYS A 11 -2.41 5.39 2.48
C LYS A 11 -3.05 5.53 1.10
N LYS A 12 -2.48 4.87 0.09
CA LYS A 12 -2.98 4.91 -1.28
C LYS A 12 -2.73 3.59 -1.98
N VAL A 13 -3.71 3.19 -2.80
CA VAL A 13 -3.58 2.08 -3.75
C VAL A 13 -3.64 2.68 -5.15
N THR A 14 -2.71 2.31 -6.03
CA THR A 14 -2.73 2.72 -7.45
C THR A 14 -2.98 1.50 -8.32
N VAL A 15 -3.89 1.66 -9.29
CA VAL A 15 -4.26 0.64 -10.27
C VAL A 15 -4.05 1.24 -11.65
N ASP A 16 -3.23 0.58 -12.47
CA ASP A 16 -2.96 0.97 -13.86
C ASP A 16 -3.37 -0.15 -14.83
N GLN A 17 -3.15 0.08 -16.13
CA GLN A 17 -3.54 -0.84 -17.20
C GLN A 17 -2.94 -2.25 -17.03
N SER A 18 -1.70 -2.37 -16.52
CA SER A 18 -1.05 -3.67 -16.33
C SER A 18 -1.76 -4.54 -15.29
N VAL A 19 -2.35 -3.91 -14.27
CA VAL A 19 -3.16 -4.62 -13.26
C VAL A 19 -4.44 -5.19 -13.88
N ILE A 20 -5.00 -4.51 -14.88
CA ILE A 20 -6.25 -4.89 -15.53
C ILE A 20 -6.02 -5.92 -16.64
N GLU A 21 -5.01 -5.71 -17.48
CA GLU A 21 -4.81 -6.47 -18.71
C GLU A 21 -3.80 -7.62 -18.56
N GLU A 22 -2.82 -7.47 -17.66
CA GLU A 22 -1.69 -8.39 -17.53
C GLU A 22 -1.69 -9.15 -16.20
N GLY A 23 -2.64 -8.85 -15.30
CA GLY A 23 -2.73 -9.48 -13.99
C GLY A 23 -1.62 -9.05 -13.03
N ALA A 24 -1.01 -7.88 -13.27
CA ALA A 24 -0.02 -7.30 -12.36
C ALA A 24 -0.66 -6.97 -10.98
N ARG A 25 0.18 -6.87 -9.94
CA ARG A 25 -0.29 -6.48 -8.60
C ARG A 25 -0.44 -4.94 -8.50
N PRO A 26 -1.47 -4.42 -7.82
CA PRO A 26 -1.59 -2.99 -7.52
C PRO A 26 -0.40 -2.48 -6.70
N LEU A 27 -0.06 -1.20 -6.88
CA LEU A 27 0.96 -0.54 -6.07
C LEU A 27 0.36 -0.01 -4.77
N TYR A 28 0.97 -0.36 -3.63
CA TYR A 28 0.61 0.16 -2.31
C TYR A 28 1.59 1.25 -1.88
N VAL A 29 1.05 2.39 -1.46
CA VAL A 29 1.81 3.50 -0.87
C VAL A 29 1.45 3.58 0.61
N TYR A 30 2.46 3.48 1.46
CA TYR A 30 2.31 3.50 2.92
C TYR A 30 2.48 4.92 3.47
N ALA A 31 1.82 5.20 4.59
CA ALA A 31 2.07 6.44 5.34
C ALA A 31 3.49 6.41 5.94
N GLU A 32 4.17 7.55 5.94
CA GLU A 32 5.41 7.70 6.69
C GLU A 32 5.11 7.58 8.20
N ILE A 33 5.82 6.68 8.88
CA ILE A 33 5.75 6.57 10.34
C ILE A 33 6.43 7.83 10.89
N PRO A 34 5.77 8.64 11.74
CA PRO A 34 6.41 9.79 12.35
C PRO A 34 7.68 9.36 13.10
N GLU A 35 8.81 10.01 12.81
CA GLU A 35 10.15 9.74 13.35
C GLU A 35 10.24 9.82 14.89
N ALA A 36 9.16 10.25 15.57
CA ALA A 36 9.08 10.40 17.03
C ALA A 36 9.13 9.08 17.82
N ALA A 37 9.19 7.91 17.17
CA ALA A 37 9.26 6.59 17.83
C ALA A 37 10.64 5.90 17.71
N GLN A 38 11.68 6.59 17.21
CA GLN A 38 13.05 6.04 17.16
C GLN A 38 14.01 6.65 18.19
N SER A 39 13.51 7.36 19.20
CA SER A 39 14.33 7.90 20.29
C SER A 39 13.58 7.88 21.61
N SER A 40 13.60 6.73 22.29
CA SER A 40 13.32 6.60 23.73
C SER A 40 14.00 5.34 24.26
#